data_AF-R7TYG8-F1
#
_entry.id   AF-R7TYG8-F1
#
_cell.length_a   1.000
_cell.length_b   1.000
_cell.length_c   1.000
_cell.angle_alpha   90.00
_cell.angle_beta   90.00
_cell.angle_gamma   90.00
#
_symmetry.space_group_name_H-M   'P 1'
#
loop_
_entity.id
_entity.type
_entity.pdbx_description
1 polymer ?
#
loop_
_entity_poly.entity_id
_entity_poly.type
_entity_poly.pdbx_seq_one_letter_code
_entity_poly.pdbx_strand_id
1 'polypeptide(L)'
;MGRRYFCEYCDKAFPDNPTQRKKHIHGVHHQRMRKAHYDSFRDPSVILQEEMQKPPCRNFFNRGHCDYINNCRFSHLTEEYKLRLQEQAKLKKGSAAKPADSATLDEWLAKRSKSTTSDDEAKETPPPAQTSFSLPPHLLSHPNLPPSLLPPPPDAFQLAPLAEWG
;
A
#
# COMPACT_ATOMS: atom_id res chain seq x y z
N MET A 1 24.68 -23.50 -7.67
CA MET A 1 23.27 -23.35 -7.24
C MET A 1 22.61 -22.30 -8.12
N GLY A 2 21.62 -22.67 -8.94
CA GLY A 2 20.99 -21.74 -9.89
C GLY A 2 19.99 -20.79 -9.22
N ARG A 3 19.86 -19.56 -9.73
CA ARG A 3 18.82 -18.62 -9.30
C ARG A 3 17.43 -19.20 -9.58
N ARG A 4 16.51 -19.06 -8.62
CA ARG A 4 15.11 -19.46 -8.75
C ARG A 4 14.25 -18.21 -8.83
N TYR A 5 13.27 -18.21 -9.70
CA TYR A 5 12.25 -17.18 -9.78
C TYR A 5 11.05 -17.60 -8.94
N PHE A 6 10.56 -16.69 -8.11
CA PHE A 6 9.35 -16.86 -7.31
C PHE A 6 8.27 -15.92 -7.83
N CYS A 7 7.06 -16.44 -8.07
CA CYS A 7 5.91 -15.61 -8.39
C CYS A 7 4.96 -15.50 -7.20
N GLU A 8 4.83 -14.28 -6.67
CA GLU A 8 3.96 -13.96 -5.53
C GLU A 8 2.47 -14.17 -5.81
N TYR A 9 1.99 -13.93 -7.04
CA TYR A 9 0.58 -14.17 -7.37
C TYR A 9 0.23 -15.66 -7.43
N CYS A 10 1.22 -16.52 -7.69
CA CYS A 10 1.01 -17.93 -7.98
C CYS A 10 1.57 -18.86 -6.89
N ASP A 11 2.29 -18.31 -5.90
CA ASP A 11 3.02 -19.03 -4.85
C ASP A 11 3.88 -20.18 -5.38
N LYS A 12 4.57 -19.96 -6.50
CA LYS A 12 5.36 -20.99 -7.19
C LYS A 12 6.78 -20.52 -7.42
N ALA A 13 7.74 -21.36 -7.01
CA ALA A 13 9.17 -21.20 -7.29
C ALA A 13 9.60 -22.15 -8.41
N PHE A 14 10.30 -21.64 -9.42
CA PHE A 14 10.88 -22.44 -10.51
C PHE A 14 12.29 -21.95 -10.88
N PRO A 15 13.10 -22.76 -11.59
CA PRO A 15 14.42 -22.32 -12.06
C PRO A 15 14.32 -21.05 -12.91
N ASP A 16 15.12 -20.02 -12.62
CA ASP A 16 15.02 -18.73 -13.33
C ASP A 16 15.58 -18.85 -14.76
N ASN A 17 14.69 -19.17 -15.69
CA ASN A 17 14.92 -19.13 -17.12
C ASN A 17 14.04 -18.01 -17.72
N PRO A 18 14.62 -17.01 -18.43
CA PRO A 18 13.86 -15.88 -18.98
C PRO A 18 12.67 -16.29 -19.85
N THR A 19 12.82 -17.35 -20.65
CA THR A 19 11.75 -17.87 -21.52
C THR A 19 10.64 -18.52 -20.69
N GLN A 20 10.99 -19.28 -19.65
CA GLN A 20 10.00 -19.90 -18.74
C GLN A 20 9.26 -18.82 -17.93
N ARG A 21 9.98 -17.81 -17.43
CA ARG A 21 9.38 -16.67 -16.73
C ARG A 21 8.39 -15.91 -17.61
N LYS A 22 8.74 -15.64 -18.88
CA LYS A 22 7.83 -15.00 -19.83
C LYS A 22 6.58 -15.85 -20.06
N LYS A 23 6.74 -17.16 -20.30
CA LYS A 23 5.60 -18.09 -20.47
C LYS A 23 4.72 -18.15 -19.23
N HIS A 24 5.30 -18.13 -18.04
CA HIS A 24 4.57 -18.11 -16.78
C HIS A 24 3.70 -16.85 -16.65
N ILE A 25 4.27 -15.66 -16.85
CA ILE A 25 3.56 -14.37 -16.69
C ILE A 25 2.42 -14.22 -17.70
N HIS A 26 2.61 -14.70 -18.94
CA HIS A 26 1.57 -14.67 -19.98
C HIS A 26 0.60 -15.86 -19.89
N GLY A 27 0.79 -16.76 -18.93
CA GLY A 27 -0.10 -17.89 -18.71
C GLY A 27 -1.44 -17.46 -18.12
N VAL A 28 -2.52 -18.11 -18.56
CA VAL A 28 -3.89 -17.84 -18.11
C VAL A 28 -4.02 -17.96 -16.58
N HIS A 29 -3.34 -18.92 -15.97
CA HIS A 29 -3.36 -19.09 -14.52
C HIS A 29 -2.77 -17.86 -13.80
N HIS A 30 -1.60 -17.38 -14.24
CA HIS A 30 -0.98 -16.19 -13.66
C HIS A 30 -1.86 -14.96 -13.84
N GLN A 31 -2.40 -14.75 -15.04
CA GLN A 31 -3.31 -13.64 -15.32
C GLN A 31 -4.56 -13.67 -14.44
N ARG A 32 -5.16 -14.85 -14.23
CA ARG A 32 -6.31 -15.03 -13.34
C ARG A 32 -5.98 -14.73 -11.89
N MET A 33 -4.86 -15.26 -11.38
CA MET A 33 -4.44 -15.01 -10.00
C MET A 33 -4.08 -13.55 -9.76
N ARG A 34 -3.36 -12.93 -10.70
CA ARG A 34 -3.04 -11.49 -10.66
C ARG A 34 -4.31 -10.65 -10.65
N LYS A 35 -5.28 -10.96 -11.52
CA LYS A 35 -6.59 -10.28 -11.53
C LYS A 35 -7.32 -10.45 -10.19
N ALA A 36 -7.42 -11.67 -9.68
CA ALA A 36 -8.08 -11.95 -8.40
C ALA A 36 -7.44 -11.20 -7.23
N HIS A 37 -6.11 -11.09 -7.22
CA HIS A 37 -5.39 -10.27 -6.24
C HIS A 37 -5.84 -8.81 -6.30
N TYR A 38 -5.81 -8.16 -7.46
CA TYR A 38 -6.25 -6.76 -7.56
C TYR A 38 -7.75 -6.56 -7.34
N ASP A 39 -8.58 -7.53 -7.72
CA ASP A 39 -10.02 -7.48 -7.47
C ASP A 39 -10.32 -7.49 -5.96
N SER A 40 -9.47 -8.11 -5.12
CA SER A 40 -9.64 -8.10 -3.65
C SER A 40 -9.43 -6.72 -3.01
N PHE A 41 -8.63 -5.86 -3.63
CA PHE A 41 -8.38 -4.49 -3.15
C PHE A 41 -9.31 -3.45 -3.77
N ARG A 42 -10.18 -3.86 -4.70
CA ARG A 42 -11.08 -2.96 -5.40
C ARG A 42 -12.07 -2.32 -4.42
N ASP A 43 -12.45 -1.07 -4.70
CA ASP A 43 -13.38 -0.35 -3.84
C ASP A 43 -14.78 -0.99 -3.92
N PRO A 44 -15.37 -1.43 -2.79
CA PRO A 44 -16.70 -2.02 -2.77
C PRO A 44 -17.77 -1.08 -3.36
N SER A 45 -17.59 0.23 -3.23
CA SER A 45 -18.51 1.23 -3.81
C SER A 45 -18.52 1.16 -5.34
N VAL A 46 -17.35 0.98 -5.94
CA VAL A 46 -17.18 0.88 -7.40
C VAL A 46 -17.71 -0.47 -7.90
N ILE A 47 -17.45 -1.56 -7.17
CA ILE A 47 -18.00 -2.89 -7.48
C ILE A 47 -19.52 -2.85 -7.51
N LEU A 48 -20.15 -2.27 -6.47
CA LEU A 48 -21.60 -2.16 -6.39
C LEU A 48 -22.19 -1.38 -7.57
N GLN A 49 -21.58 -0.25 -7.93
CA GLN A 49 -22.03 0.54 -9.07
C GLN A 49 -21.93 -0.22 -10.39
N GLU A 50 -20.83 -0.94 -10.61
CA GLU A 50 -20.64 -1.76 -11.82
C GLU A 50 -21.61 -2.93 -11.89
N GLU A 51 -21.88 -3.60 -10.77
CA GLU A 51 -22.81 -4.72 -10.73
C GLU A 51 -24.27 -4.29 -10.89
N MET A 52 -24.64 -3.10 -10.41
CA MET A 52 -25.97 -2.52 -10.63
C MET A 52 -26.21 -2.14 -12.10
N GLN A 53 -25.16 -1.76 -12.83
CA GLN A 53 -25.25 -1.41 -14.25
C GLN A 53 -25.24 -2.64 -15.18
N LYS A 54 -24.77 -3.79 -14.70
CA LYS A 54 -24.70 -5.03 -15.49
C LYS A 54 -26.07 -5.73 -15.49
N PRO A 55 -26.51 -6.29 -16.64
CA PRO A 55 -27.69 -7.14 -16.66
C PRO A 55 -27.49 -8.39 -15.79
N PRO A 56 -28.54 -8.89 -15.12
CA PRO A 56 -28.46 -10.04 -14.23
C PRO A 56 -28.10 -11.33 -14.98
N CYS A 57 -27.28 -12.17 -14.36
CA CYS A 57 -26.83 -13.44 -14.93
C CYS A 57 -27.94 -14.50 -14.92
N ARG A 58 -28.50 -14.82 -16.09
CA ARG A 58 -29.54 -15.85 -16.21
C ARG A 58 -29.14 -17.20 -15.62
N ASN A 59 -27.90 -17.65 -15.84
CA ASN A 59 -27.44 -18.95 -15.33
C ASN A 59 -27.41 -18.97 -13.80
N PHE A 60 -26.90 -17.91 -13.18
CA PHE A 60 -26.85 -17.80 -11.74
C PHE A 60 -28.25 -17.74 -11.11
N PHE A 61 -29.16 -16.93 -11.67
CA PHE A 61 -30.52 -16.82 -11.13
C PHE A 61 -31.39 -18.05 -11.40
N ASN A 62 -31.16 -18.79 -12.49
CA ASN A 62 -31.94 -19.98 -12.82
C ASN A 62 -31.40 -21.26 -12.17
N ARG A 63 -30.06 -21.43 -12.10
CA ARG A 63 -29.41 -22.66 -11.61
C ARG A 63 -28.79 -22.51 -10.22
N GLY A 64 -28.66 -21.28 -9.70
CA GLY A 64 -27.93 -20.99 -8.46
C GLY A 64 -26.41 -21.05 -8.59
N HIS A 65 -25.85 -21.42 -9.74
CA HIS A 65 -24.41 -21.48 -9.98
C HIS A 65 -24.04 -20.82 -11.32
N CYS A 66 -22.84 -20.23 -11.37
CA CYS A 66 -22.24 -19.71 -12.59
C CYS A 66 -20.77 -20.08 -12.64
N ASP A 67 -20.37 -20.81 -13.68
CA ASP A 67 -19.00 -21.35 -13.82
C ASP A 67 -17.94 -20.24 -13.99
N TYR A 68 -18.38 -19.03 -14.37
CA TYR A 68 -17.51 -17.89 -14.55
C TYR A 68 -17.24 -17.11 -13.25
N ILE A 69 -18.08 -17.28 -12.21
CA ILE A 69 -17.94 -16.68 -10.86
C ILE A 69 -17.50 -15.20 -10.91
N ASN A 70 -16.20 -14.93 -10.71
CA ASN A 70 -15.59 -13.59 -10.64
C ASN A 70 -15.30 -12.96 -12.03
N ASN A 71 -15.31 -13.77 -13.09
CA ASN A 71 -15.12 -13.33 -14.47
C ASN A 71 -16.43 -13.27 -15.27
N CYS A 72 -17.59 -13.40 -14.60
CA CYS A 72 -18.86 -13.32 -15.31
C CYS A 72 -19.08 -11.91 -15.89
N ARG A 73 -19.52 -11.84 -17.14
CA ARG A 73 -19.89 -10.58 -17.79
C ARG A 73 -21.15 -9.96 -17.17
N PHE A 74 -22.01 -10.82 -16.62
CA PHE A 74 -23.31 -10.50 -16.05
C PHE A 74 -23.24 -10.33 -14.53
N SER A 75 -24.23 -9.63 -13.97
CA SER A 75 -24.32 -9.37 -12.53
C SER A 75 -24.75 -10.61 -11.76
N HIS A 76 -24.03 -10.95 -10.70
CA HIS A 76 -24.42 -11.94 -9.68
C HIS A 76 -24.94 -11.26 -8.39
N LEU A 77 -25.38 -10.00 -8.48
CA LEU A 77 -25.81 -9.20 -7.35
C LEU A 77 -27.10 -9.75 -6.73
N THR A 78 -26.95 -10.58 -5.70
CA THR A 78 -28.06 -10.95 -4.81
C THR A 78 -28.33 -9.82 -3.81
N GLU A 79 -29.55 -9.77 -3.26
CA GLU A 79 -29.90 -8.74 -2.28
C GLU A 79 -28.97 -8.79 -1.04
N GLU A 80 -28.61 -9.99 -0.59
CA GLU A 80 -27.65 -10.18 0.49
C GLU A 80 -26.26 -9.62 0.15
N TYR A 81 -25.79 -9.87 -1.08
CA TYR A 81 -24.48 -9.41 -1.53
C TYR A 81 -24.44 -7.88 -1.66
N LYS A 82 -25.54 -7.28 -2.14
CA LYS A 82 -25.73 -5.83 -2.21
C LYS A 82 -25.64 -5.18 -0.83
N LEU A 83 -26.34 -5.74 0.17
CA LEU A 83 -26.31 -5.22 1.54
C LEU A 83 -24.88 -5.28 2.13
N ARG A 84 -24.16 -6.39 1.94
CA ARG A 84 -22.76 -6.52 2.37
C ARG A 84 -21.85 -5.48 1.72
N LEU A 85 -21.96 -5.28 0.41
CA LEU A 85 -21.18 -4.27 -0.31
C LEU A 85 -21.48 -2.85 0.19
N GLN A 86 -22.74 -2.52 0.48
CA GLN A 86 -23.12 -1.23 1.05
C GLN A 86 -22.54 -1.03 2.46
N GLU A 87 -22.57 -2.06 3.30
CA GLU A 87 -21.98 -2.01 4.64
C GLU A 87 -20.46 -1.81 4.57
N GLN A 88 -19.76 -2.56 3.72
CA GLN A 88 -18.32 -2.38 3.49
C GLN A 88 -17.98 -0.98 2.96
N ALA A 89 -18.79 -0.43 2.06
CA ALA A 89 -18.62 0.92 1.55
C ALA A 89 -18.81 1.97 2.67
N LYS A 90 -19.78 1.77 3.58
CA LYS A 90 -19.97 2.64 4.75
C LYS A 90 -18.78 2.55 5.71
N LEU A 91 -18.30 1.35 6.01
CA LEU A 91 -17.13 1.14 6.87
C LEU A 91 -15.88 1.80 6.29
N LYS A 92 -15.60 1.61 4.99
CA LYS A 92 -14.48 2.28 4.31
C LYS A 92 -14.60 3.80 4.31
N LYS A 93 -15.81 4.36 4.14
CA LYS A 93 -16.03 5.81 4.25
C LYS A 93 -15.83 6.32 5.67
N GLY A 94 -16.20 5.53 6.68
CA GLY A 94 -15.97 5.84 8.10
C GLY A 94 -14.49 5.76 8.49
N SER A 95 -13.73 4.79 7.96
CA SER A 95 -12.28 4.66 8.21
C SER A 95 -11.43 5.59 7.34
N ALA A 96 -11.97 6.07 6.22
CA ALA A 96 -11.38 7.14 5.41
C ALA A 96 -11.72 8.54 5.95
N ALA A 97 -12.26 8.64 7.18
CA ALA A 97 -12.20 9.87 7.95
C ALA A 97 -10.73 10.29 8.01
N LYS A 98 -10.46 11.44 7.39
CA LYS A 98 -9.15 12.03 7.10
C LYS A 98 -8.11 11.72 8.19
N PRO A 99 -6.90 11.25 7.87
CA PRO A 99 -5.80 11.36 8.82
C PRO A 99 -5.69 12.84 9.20
N ALA A 100 -5.73 13.13 10.50
CA ALA A 100 -5.74 14.49 11.05
C ALA A 100 -4.50 15.32 10.66
N ASP A 101 -3.50 14.70 10.05
CA ASP A 101 -2.25 15.31 9.58
C ASP A 101 -2.17 15.44 8.04
N SER A 102 -3.29 15.38 7.31
CA SER A 102 -3.28 15.77 5.89
C SER A 102 -3.28 17.29 5.76
N ALA A 103 -2.20 17.95 6.20
CA ALA A 103 -1.79 19.14 5.47
C ALA A 103 -1.72 18.73 4.00
N THR A 104 -2.53 19.39 3.18
CA THR A 104 -2.69 19.06 1.76
C THR A 104 -1.28 18.97 1.16
N LEU A 105 -0.96 17.91 0.40
CA LEU A 105 0.40 17.71 -0.13
C LEU A 105 0.90 18.96 -0.88
N ASP A 106 -0.02 19.68 -1.52
CA ASP A 106 0.19 20.97 -2.17
C ASP A 106 0.53 22.11 -1.19
N GLU A 107 -0.07 22.11 -0.01
CA GLU A 107 0.18 23.10 1.06
C GLU A 107 1.55 22.89 1.69
N TRP A 108 1.97 21.63 1.85
CA TRP A 108 3.32 21.27 2.26
C TRP A 108 4.37 21.65 1.19
N LEU A 109 4.10 21.36 -0.09
CA LEU A 109 4.97 21.75 -1.21
C LEU A 109 5.10 23.28 -1.32
N ALA A 110 4.00 24.02 -1.15
CA ALA A 110 3.99 25.48 -1.19
C ALA A 110 4.75 26.11 -0.02
N LYS A 111 4.71 25.50 1.18
CA LYS A 111 5.49 25.96 2.33
C LYS A 111 7.00 25.79 2.11
N ARG A 112 7.40 24.75 1.37
CA ARG A 112 8.81 24.45 1.08
C ARG A 112 9.37 25.27 -0.08
N SER A 113 8.60 25.53 -1.13
CA SER A 113 9.03 26.38 -2.26
C SER A 113 9.17 27.86 -1.87
N LYS A 114 8.32 28.36 -0.96
CA LYS A 114 8.45 29.72 -0.41
C LYS A 114 9.69 29.93 0.45
N SER A 115 10.26 28.85 1.01
CA SER A 115 11.48 28.90 1.80
C SER A 115 12.75 29.04 0.95
N THR A 116 12.70 28.75 -0.35
CA THR A 116 13.88 28.78 -1.23
C THR A 116 13.97 30.06 -2.07
N THR A 117 12.98 30.95 -1.99
CA THR A 117 12.90 32.16 -2.83
C THR A 117 13.08 33.47 -2.04
N SER A 118 13.35 33.40 -0.73
CA SER A 118 13.79 34.56 0.03
C SER A 118 15.32 34.59 0.06
N ASP A 119 15.89 35.34 -0.88
CA ASP A 119 17.18 36.00 -0.69
C ASP A 119 17.09 36.83 0.60
N ASP A 120 17.62 36.30 1.71
CA ASP A 120 18.05 37.12 2.83
C ASP A 120 19.20 36.41 3.57
N GLU A 121 20.27 37.16 3.71
CA GLU A 121 21.57 36.81 4.28
C GLU A 121 21.42 36.59 5.79
N ALA A 122 20.88 35.44 6.20
CA ALA A 122 20.73 35.08 7.61
C ALA A 122 21.71 33.97 7.98
N LYS A 123 22.84 34.38 8.55
CA LYS A 123 23.78 33.63 9.38
C LYS A 123 23.16 32.34 9.96
N GLU A 124 23.47 31.21 9.33
CA GLU A 124 23.17 29.88 9.87
C GLU A 124 23.86 29.73 11.22
N THR A 125 23.11 30.01 12.28
CA THR A 125 23.45 29.49 13.59
C THR A 125 22.88 28.08 13.58
N PRO A 126 23.71 27.02 13.72
CA PRO A 126 23.20 25.66 13.68
C PRO A 126 22.11 25.53 14.76
N PRO A 127 20.89 25.07 14.41
CA PRO A 127 19.88 24.82 15.41
C PRO A 127 20.48 23.86 16.45
N PRO A 128 20.37 24.15 17.76
CA PRO A 128 20.89 23.24 18.77
C PRO A 128 20.26 21.88 18.50
N ALA A 129 21.12 20.87 18.32
CA ALA A 129 20.73 19.51 18.02
C ALA A 129 19.68 19.04 19.05
N GLN A 130 18.41 19.16 18.70
CA GLN A 130 17.32 18.55 19.44
C GLN A 130 17.17 17.12 18.94
N THR A 131 18.19 16.30 19.22
CA THR A 131 18.12 14.85 19.13
C THR A 131 17.75 14.29 20.50
N SER A 132 16.68 14.79 21.12
CA SER A 132 16.11 14.13 22.30
C SER A 132 15.27 12.94 21.84
N PHE A 133 15.93 11.87 21.39
CA PHE A 133 15.27 10.59 21.19
C PHE A 133 14.87 10.04 22.56
N SER A 134 13.57 10.05 22.88
CA SER A 134 13.06 9.43 24.11
C SER A 134 12.52 8.04 23.80
N LEU A 135 12.98 7.03 24.52
CA LEU A 135 12.42 5.68 24.43
C LEU A 135 10.98 5.66 24.96
N PRO A 136 10.05 4.99 24.25
CA PRO A 136 8.70 4.74 24.75
C PRO A 136 8.72 4.15 26.17
N PRO A 137 7.82 4.56 27.07
CA PRO A 137 7.88 4.23 28.50
C PRO A 137 7.83 2.72 28.80
N HIS A 138 7.21 1.92 27.93
CA HIS A 138 7.19 0.46 28.05
C HIS A 138 8.57 -0.20 27.88
N LEU A 139 9.46 0.42 27.11
CA LEU A 139 10.81 -0.11 26.86
C LEU A 139 11.79 0.23 27.99
N LEU A 140 11.51 1.27 28.78
CA LEU A 140 12.31 1.64 29.96
C LEU A 140 12.23 0.59 31.09
N SER A 141 11.16 -0.21 31.10
CA SER A 141 10.94 -1.30 32.07
C SER A 141 11.79 -2.55 31.81
N HIS A 142 12.46 -2.66 30.65
CA HIS A 142 13.28 -3.81 30.31
C HIS A 142 14.77 -3.56 30.61
N PRO A 143 15.42 -4.40 31.44
CA PRO A 143 16.80 -4.16 31.89
C PRO A 143 17.87 -4.35 30.79
N ASN A 144 17.54 -5.02 29.68
CA ASN A 144 18.49 -5.29 28.60
C ASN A 144 17.81 -5.11 27.23
N LEU A 145 17.83 -3.87 26.72
CA LEU A 145 17.39 -3.57 25.36
C LEU A 145 18.48 -4.01 24.37
N PRO A 146 18.13 -4.68 23.27
CA PRO A 146 19.09 -4.99 22.21
C PRO A 146 19.68 -3.69 21.62
N PRO A 147 20.92 -3.71 21.10
CA PRO A 147 21.62 -2.53 20.60
C PRO A 147 20.85 -1.68 19.59
N SER A 148 20.00 -2.32 18.77
CA SER A 148 19.16 -1.65 17.77
C SER A 148 18.04 -0.79 18.36
N LEU A 149 17.70 -1.00 19.64
CA LEU A 149 16.65 -0.25 20.36
C LEU A 149 17.24 0.78 21.33
N LEU A 150 18.56 0.96 21.36
CA LEU A 150 19.20 2.00 22.16
C LEU A 150 19.28 3.31 21.35
N PRO A 151 19.09 4.48 22.00
CA PRO A 151 19.36 5.74 21.34
C PRO A 151 20.81 5.77 20.83
N PRO A 152 21.04 6.21 19.58
CA PRO A 152 22.40 6.48 19.12
C PRO A 152 23.07 7.51 20.04
N PRO A 153 24.38 7.36 20.31
CA PRO A 153 25.10 8.31 21.16
C PRO A 153 25.07 9.71 20.54
N PRO A 154 25.03 10.78 21.35
CA PRO A 154 24.91 12.15 20.86
C PRO A 154 26.02 12.54 19.86
N ASP A 155 27.18 11.90 19.98
CA ASP A 155 28.35 12.10 19.12
C ASP A 155 28.24 11.45 17.73
N ALA A 156 27.34 10.48 17.54
CA ALA A 156 27.16 9.81 16.25
C ALA A 156 26.59 10.73 15.17
N PHE A 157 26.01 11.87 15.57
CA PHE A 157 25.42 12.85 14.67
C PHE A 157 26.31 14.07 14.43
N GLN A 158 27.58 14.03 14.84
CA GLN A 158 28.54 15.02 14.35
C GLN A 158 28.56 14.90 12.82
N LEU A 159 27.99 15.91 12.17
CA LEU A 159 27.81 16.00 10.73
C LEU A 159 29.15 15.70 10.05
N ALA A 160 29.29 14.48 9.52
CA ALA A 160 30.38 14.21 8.60
C ALA A 160 30.28 15.25 7.47
N PRO A 161 31.40 15.85 7.02
CA PRO A 161 31.37 16.83 5.95
C PRO A 161 30.59 16.23 4.77
N LEU A 162 29.59 16.99 4.30
CA LEU A 162 28.67 16.58 3.25
C LEU A 162 29.50 16.07 2.06
N ALA A 163 29.53 14.76 1.85
CA ALA A 163 30.24 14.19 0.72
C ALA A 163 29.51 14.67 -0.55
N GLU A 164 30.19 15.46 -1.38
CA GLU A 164 29.68 15.80 -2.70
C GLU A 164 29.66 14.52 -3.54
N TRP A 165 28.45 14.05 -3.85
CA TRP A 165 28.26 12.98 -4.82
C TRP A 165 28.41 13.63 -6.20
N GLY A 166 29.53 13.33 -6.86
CA GLY A 166 29.79 13.73 -8.25
C GLY A 166 28.97 12.97 -9.27
#